data_AF-A0A940C6E2-F1
#
_entry.id   AF-A0A940C6E2-F1
#
_cell.length_a   1.000
_cell.length_b   1.000
_cell.length_c   1.000
_cell.angle_alpha   90.00
_cell.angle_beta   90.00
_cell.angle_gamma   90.00
#
_symmetry.space_group_name_H-M   'P 1'
#
loop_
_entity.id
_entity.type
_entity.pdbx_description
1 polymer ?
#
loop_
_entity_poly.entity_id
_entity_poly.type
_entity_poly.pdbx_seq_one_letter_code
_entity_poly.pdbx_strand_id
1 'polypeptide(L)' 'YGFVLRAKGIVQDKTEGWIHFDYTPGEINVRKGPAAATGMLCVIGAQMKEAEVKELFGVA' A
#
# COMPACT_ATOMS: atom_id res chain seq x y z
N TYR A 1 8.87 8.68 5.90
CA TYR A 1 7.63 8.46 5.13
C TYR A 1 6.67 9.67 5.14
N GLY A 2 6.29 10.28 6.27
CA GLY A 2 5.32 11.41 6.33
C GLY A 2 4.13 11.08 7.23
N PHE A 3 3.11 11.93 7.30
CA PHE A 3 1.87 11.65 8.05
C PHE A 3 0.81 11.05 7.12
N VAL A 4 0.50 9.76 7.28
CA VAL A 4 -0.46 9.04 6.41
C VAL A 4 -1.88 9.21 6.93
N LEU A 5 -2.76 9.78 6.10
CA LEU A 5 -4.20 9.93 6.35
C LEU A 5 -5.00 8.74 5.80
N ARG A 6 -4.55 8.16 4.69
CA ARG A 6 -5.14 6.96 4.09
C ARG A 6 -4.10 6.24 3.26
N ALA A 7 -4.15 4.92 3.24
CA ALA A 7 -3.43 4.14 2.24
C ALA A 7 -4.30 2.99 1.76
N LYS A 8 -4.34 2.76 0.45
CA LYS A 8 -4.99 1.58 -0.13
C LYS A 8 -4.07 0.96 -1.15
N GLY A 9 -4.08 -0.36 -1.25
CA GLY A 9 -3.34 -1.01 -2.31
C GLY A 9 -3.62 -2.49 -2.48
N ILE A 10 -3.20 -2.97 -3.63
CA ILE A 10 -3.13 -4.38 -3.99
C ILE A 10 -1.66 -4.63 -4.34
N VAL A 11 -0.97 -5.40 -3.50
CA VAL A 11 0.47 -5.65 -3.60
C VAL A 11 0.74 -7.14 -3.63
N GLN A 12 1.81 -7.54 -4.30
CA GLN A 12 2.19 -8.94 -4.38
C GLN A 12 2.67 -9.42 -3.00
N ASP A 13 2.17 -10.58 -2.58
CA ASP A 13 2.67 -11.23 -1.37
C ASP A 13 4.11 -11.72 -1.62
N LYS A 14 4.94 -11.78 -0.57
CA LYS A 14 6.33 -12.27 -0.68
C LYS A 14 6.41 -13.76 -1.00
N THR A 15 5.39 -14.52 -0.63
CA THR A 15 5.35 -15.97 -0.86
C THR A 15 4.50 -16.30 -2.07
N GLU A 16 3.21 -15.98 -2.03
CA GLU A 16 2.28 -16.30 -3.12
C GLU A 16 1.01 -15.44 -3.04
N GLY A 17 0.53 -15.02 -4.21
CA GLY A 17 -0.75 -14.33 -4.35
C GLY A 17 -0.65 -12.83 -4.09
N TRP A 18 -1.77 -12.25 -3.67
CA TRP A 18 -1.95 -10.81 -3.58
C TRP A 18 -2.57 -10.40 -2.24
N ILE A 19 -2.03 -9.33 -1.67
CA ILE A 19 -2.51 -8.69 -0.46
C ILE A 19 -3.28 -7.44 -0.87
N HIS A 20 -4.53 -7.36 -0.44
CA HIS A 20 -5.34 -6.16 -0.54
C HIS A 20 -5.34 -5.50 0.83
N PHE A 21 -5.02 -4.21 0.88
CA PHE A 21 -5.00 -3.47 2.13
C PHE A 21 -5.74 -2.15 2.02
N ASP A 22 -6.35 -1.77 3.13
CA ASP A 22 -7.04 -0.50 3.33
C ASP A 22 -6.68 0.01 4.72
N TYR A 23 -6.14 1.23 4.78
CA TYR A 23 -5.67 1.88 5.99
C TYR A 23 -6.28 3.27 6.12
N THR A 24 -6.78 3.57 7.31
CA THR A 24 -7.00 4.91 7.86
C THR A 24 -6.58 4.91 9.32
N PRO A 25 -6.22 6.07 9.92
CA PRO A 25 -5.93 6.13 11.35
C PRO A 25 -7.08 5.53 12.18
N GLY A 26 -6.78 4.48 12.95
CA GLY A 26 -7.77 3.74 13.74
C GLY A 26 -8.42 2.54 13.06
N GLU A 27 -8.22 2.34 11.75
CA GLU A 27 -8.79 1.21 11.01
C GLU A 27 -7.76 0.60 10.05
N ILE A 28 -7.49 -0.70 10.22
CA ILE A 28 -6.56 -1.45 9.39
C ILE A 28 -7.27 -2.69 8.89
N ASN A 29 -7.38 -2.83 7.58
CA ASN A 29 -7.87 -4.04 6.94
C ASN A 29 -6.80 -4.56 5.98
N VAL A 30 -6.25 -5.74 6.29
CA VAL A 30 -5.28 -6.43 5.42
C VAL A 30 -5.83 -7.83 5.18
N ARG A 31 -5.94 -8.19 3.91
CA ARG A 31 -6.56 -9.47 3.49
C ARG A 31 -5.86 -10.02 2.26
N LYS A 32 -5.87 -11.34 2.11
CA LYS A 32 -5.56 -11.95 0.82
C LYS A 32 -6.72 -11.69 -0.14
N GLY A 33 -6.41 -11.37 -1.38
CA GLY A 33 -7.40 -11.08 -2.41
C GLY A 33 -7.13 -11.82 -3.71
N PRO A 34 -8.05 -11.70 -4.69
CA PRO A 34 -7.87 -12.28 -6.01
C PRO A 34 -6.60 -11.74 -6.70
N ALA A 35 -6.11 -12.52 -7.66
CA ALA A 35 -4.97 -12.12 -8.47
C ALA A 35 -5.25 -10.80 -9.19
N ALA A 36 -4.27 -9.90 -9.17
CA ALA A 36 -4.30 -8.67 -9.96
C ALA A 36 -3.34 -8.78 -11.14
N ALA A 37 -3.65 -8.09 -12.24
CA ALA A 37 -2.73 -8.02 -13.39
C ALA A 37 -1.50 -7.15 -13.08
N THR A 38 -1.67 -6.13 -12.22
CA THR A 38 -0.61 -5.25 -11.73
C THR A 38 -0.93 -4.76 -10.33
N GLY A 39 0.10 -4.34 -9.60
CA GLY A 39 -0.06 -3.73 -8.28
C GLY A 39 -0.71 -2.35 -8.39
N MET A 40 -1.49 -2.00 -7.38
CA MET A 40 -2.08 -0.66 -7.23
C MET A 40 -1.74 -0.14 -5.85
N LEU A 41 -1.33 1.13 -5.77
CA LEU A 41 -0.96 1.77 -4.52
C LEU A 41 -1.40 3.23 -4.55
N CYS A 42 -2.07 3.67 -3.50
CA CYS A 42 -2.39 5.06 -3.27
C CYS A 42 -2.13 5.38 -1.79
N VAL A 43 -1.26 6.36 -1.52
CA VAL A 43 -0.95 6.85 -0.18
C VAL A 43 -1.27 8.34 -0.15
N ILE A 44 -2.14 8.74 0.78
CA ILE A 44 -2.58 10.11 0.97
C ILE A 44 -2.11 10.57 2.34
N GLY A 45 -1.48 11.73 2.42
CA GLY A 45 -0.90 12.22 3.66
C GLY A 45 -0.36 13.64 3.59
N ALA A 46 0.19 14.11 4.69
CA ALA A 46 0.86 15.40 4.81
C ALA A 46 2.38 15.21 4.94
N GLN A 47 3.16 16.11 4.33
CA GLN A 47 4.63 16.08 4.34
C GLN A 47 5.18 14.70 3.91
N MET A 48 4.57 14.13 2.86
CA MET A 48 4.94 12.82 2.36
C MET A 48 6.31 12.85 1.71
N LYS A 49 7.15 11.90 2.12
CA LYS A 49 8.46 11.64 1.53
C LYS A 49 8.31 10.61 0.42
N GLU A 50 7.87 11.06 -0.75
CA GLU A 50 7.47 10.19 -1.85
C GLU A 50 8.56 9.18 -2.24
N ALA A 51 9.83 9.59 -2.29
CA ALA A 51 10.94 8.68 -2.63
C ALA A 51 11.06 7.51 -1.65
N GLU A 52 10.96 7.76 -0.34
CA GLU A 52 11.01 6.68 0.68
C GLU A 52 9.79 5.75 0.54
N VAL A 53 8.61 6.29 0.24
CA VAL A 53 7.38 5.48 0.05
C VAL A 53 7.51 4.61 -1.20
N LYS A 54 8.03 5.16 -2.29
CA LYS A 54 8.30 4.43 -3.52
C LYS A 54 9.28 3.27 -3.29
N GLU A 55 10.38 3.54 -2.59
CA GLU A 55 11.38 2.54 -2.23
C GLU A 55 10.77 1.42 -1.35
N LEU A 56 9.95 1.78 -0.35
CA LEU A 56 9.29 0.82 0.53
C LEU A 56 8.41 -0.20 -0.23
N PHE A 57 7.71 0.27 -1.27
CA PHE A 57 6.82 -0.57 -2.08
C PHE A 57 7.47 -1.08 -3.37
N GLY A 58 8.74 -0.75 -3.63
CA GLY A 58 9.46 -1.16 -4.83
C GLY A 58 8.87 -0.61 -6.13
N VAL A 59 8.25 0.56 -6.09
CA VAL A 59 7.63 1.21 -7.27
C VAL A 59 8.50 2.37 -7.76
N ALA A 60 8.58 2.55 -9.10
CA ALA A 60 9.40 3.57 -9.75
C ALA A 60 8.80 4.98 -9.69
#